data_AF-A0AAV8Y6U7-F1
#
_entry.id   AF-A0AAV8Y6U7-F1
#
_cell.length_a   1.000
_cell.length_b   1.000
_cell.length_c   1.000
_cell.angle_alpha   90.00
_cell.angle_beta   90.00
_cell.angle_gamma   90.00
#
_symmetry.space_group_name_H-M   'P 1'
#
loop_
_entity.id
_entity.type
_entity.pdbx_description
1 polymer ?
#
loop_
_entity_poly.entity_id
_entity_poly.type
_entity_poly.pdbx_seq_one_letter_code
_entity_poly.pdbx_strand_id
1 'polypeptide(L)'
;MALQLCSVLQTCSEITADYSVQVLSFTTNMSEPEEESQSGGLRELLEDLIEAYRNEPCLWQTKMKEYHDRNKKDAAYRRLLEIYKSIDAKATRDIVVKKINNMRTSYKKELNKIKASEKSGAGSDEIYTPKLWYFKLFTFLNEQETPKTSISNLSDEDGNEVRLKLN
;
A
#
# COMPACT_ATOMS: atom_id res chain seq x y z
N MET A 1 -17.80 39.89 -35.15
CA MET A 1 -16.80 39.20 -34.30
C MET A 1 -17.46 38.84 -32.98
N ALA A 2 -17.15 37.67 -32.42
CA ALA A 2 -17.69 37.04 -31.20
C ALA A 2 -18.77 35.97 -31.42
N LEU A 3 -18.39 34.86 -32.05
CA LEU A 3 -19.12 33.59 -31.93
C LEU A 3 -18.12 32.42 -31.91
N GLN A 4 -17.45 32.16 -30.77
CA GLN A 4 -16.81 30.86 -30.47
C GLN A 4 -16.34 30.80 -28.99
N LEU A 5 -17.21 30.93 -27.98
CA LEU A 5 -16.83 30.71 -26.58
C LEU A 5 -17.94 30.18 -25.64
N CYS A 6 -18.94 29.41 -26.12
CA CYS A 6 -19.97 28.90 -25.21
C CYS A 6 -20.46 27.48 -25.55
N SER A 7 -19.58 26.47 -25.47
CA SER A 7 -20.02 25.07 -25.64
C SER A 7 -19.30 24.03 -24.78
N VAL A 8 -18.48 24.41 -23.79
CA VAL A 8 -17.75 23.42 -22.96
C VAL A 8 -18.19 23.42 -21.49
N LEU A 9 -19.12 24.29 -21.08
CA LEU A 9 -19.50 24.42 -19.66
C LEU A 9 -20.78 23.68 -19.24
N GLN A 10 -21.43 22.91 -20.13
CA GLN A 10 -22.69 22.22 -19.77
C GLN A 10 -22.56 20.72 -19.49
N THR A 11 -21.40 20.07 -19.71
CA THR A 11 -21.27 18.62 -19.44
C THR A 11 -20.55 18.26 -18.14
N CYS A 12 -20.27 19.23 -17.26
CA CYS A 12 -19.47 18.97 -16.04
C CYS A 12 -20.26 18.61 -14.79
N SER A 13 -21.60 18.49 -14.83
CA SER A 13 -22.40 18.28 -13.60
C SER A 13 -23.08 16.91 -13.42
N GLU A 14 -22.97 15.96 -14.36
CA GLU A 14 -23.78 14.73 -14.30
C GLU A 14 -23.00 13.41 -14.22
N ILE A 15 -21.67 13.42 -14.23
CA ILE A 15 -20.86 12.17 -14.18
C ILE A 15 -20.43 11.79 -12.75
N THR A 16 -20.63 12.65 -11.75
CA THR A 16 -20.10 12.45 -10.38
C THR A 16 -21.06 11.77 -9.40
N ALA A 17 -22.29 11.43 -9.79
CA ALA A 17 -23.27 10.86 -8.86
C ALA A 17 -23.53 9.35 -9.03
N ASP A 18 -23.28 8.75 -10.19
CA ASP A 18 -23.67 7.34 -10.44
C ASP A 18 -22.60 6.30 -10.02
N TYR A 19 -21.32 6.71 -9.96
CA TYR A 19 -20.22 5.77 -9.67
C TYR A 19 -20.06 5.44 -8.18
N SER A 20 -20.76 6.15 -7.28
CA SER A 20 -20.63 5.94 -5.82
C SER A 20 -21.55 4.84 -5.29
N VAL A 21 -22.71 4.61 -5.94
CA VAL A 21 -23.69 3.62 -5.48
C VAL A 21 -23.28 2.19 -5.90
N GLN A 22 -22.67 2.01 -7.07
CA GLN A 22 -22.28 0.68 -7.57
C GLN A 22 -21.12 0.03 -6.78
N VAL A 23 -20.29 0.81 -6.10
CA VAL A 23 -19.19 0.26 -5.29
C VAL A 23 -19.69 -0.24 -3.93
N LEU A 24 -20.79 0.33 -3.43
CA LEU A 24 -21.27 0.04 -2.07
C LEU A 24 -22.17 -1.20 -1.99
N SER A 25 -22.95 -1.52 -3.03
CA SER A 25 -23.74 -2.76 -3.07
C SER A 25 -22.90 -4.03 -3.26
N PHE A 26 -21.66 -3.91 -3.73
CA PHE A 26 -20.74 -5.04 -3.85
C PHE A 26 -20.07 -5.41 -2.51
N THR A 27 -20.05 -4.47 -1.55
CA THR A 27 -19.29 -4.65 -0.29
C THR A 27 -20.09 -5.20 0.88
N THR A 28 -21.38 -5.48 0.70
CA THR A 28 -22.22 -6.08 1.75
C THR A 28 -22.65 -7.47 1.30
N ASN A 29 -21.71 -8.41 1.40
CA ASN A 29 -21.90 -9.83 1.71
C ASN A 29 -20.61 -10.55 1.30
N MET A 30 -19.75 -10.87 2.28
CA MET A 30 -18.68 -11.89 2.18
C MET A 30 -18.09 -12.06 3.58
N SER A 31 -18.95 -12.49 4.49
CA SER A 31 -18.54 -13.40 5.56
C SER A 31 -19.03 -14.78 5.15
N GLU A 32 -18.24 -15.80 5.49
CA GLU A 32 -18.52 -17.24 5.40
C GLU A 32 -18.22 -17.94 4.05
N PRO A 33 -17.90 -19.25 4.10
CA PRO A 33 -16.52 -19.71 4.21
C PRO A 33 -16.10 -20.58 3.02
N GLU A 34 -14.80 -20.85 2.97
CA GLU A 34 -14.06 -21.89 2.24
C GLU A 34 -14.88 -22.98 1.51
N GLU A 35 -14.69 -23.06 0.19
CA GLU A 35 -14.50 -24.32 -0.55
C GLU A 35 -13.64 -24.09 -1.81
N GLU A 36 -12.64 -24.95 -2.00
CA GLU A 36 -11.78 -25.03 -3.17
C GLU A 36 -12.56 -25.51 -4.41
N SER A 37 -12.42 -24.81 -5.55
CA SER A 37 -12.03 -25.40 -6.85
C SER A 37 -12.27 -24.40 -8.00
N GLN A 38 -11.20 -24.11 -8.76
CA GLN A 38 -11.17 -23.37 -10.03
C GLN A 38 -11.45 -21.85 -9.96
N SER A 39 -10.74 -21.12 -9.10
CA SER A 39 -10.72 -19.64 -9.11
C SER A 39 -9.31 -19.02 -8.93
N GLY A 40 -8.25 -19.82 -9.01
CA GLY A 40 -6.89 -19.42 -8.62
C GLY A 40 -6.32 -18.24 -9.42
N GLY A 41 -6.47 -18.25 -10.74
CA GLY A 41 -5.66 -17.40 -11.61
C GLY A 41 -5.73 -15.90 -11.30
N LEU A 42 -6.90 -15.36 -10.95
CA LEU A 42 -7.02 -13.94 -10.63
C LEU A 42 -6.31 -13.59 -9.31
N ARG A 43 -6.40 -14.47 -8.31
CA ARG A 43 -5.78 -14.25 -7.01
C ARG A 43 -4.26 -14.31 -7.12
N GLU A 44 -3.74 -15.34 -7.79
CA GLU A 44 -2.29 -15.46 -8.04
C GLU A 44 -1.77 -14.26 -8.83
N LEU A 45 -2.47 -13.82 -9.88
CA LEU A 45 -2.06 -12.63 -10.66
C LEU A 45 -2.08 -11.33 -9.83
N LEU A 46 -3.00 -11.21 -8.87
CA LEU A 46 -3.02 -10.07 -7.94
C LEU A 46 -1.88 -10.17 -6.92
N GLU A 47 -1.55 -11.37 -6.45
CA GLU A 47 -0.38 -11.61 -5.60
C GLU A 47 0.91 -11.22 -6.34
N ASP A 48 1.08 -11.66 -7.59
CA ASP A 48 2.21 -11.30 -8.46
C ASP A 48 2.29 -9.78 -8.69
N LEU A 49 1.14 -9.13 -8.90
CA LEU A 49 1.07 -7.67 -9.04
C LEU A 49 1.58 -6.96 -7.78
N ILE A 50 1.19 -7.44 -6.60
CA ILE A 50 1.60 -6.86 -5.32
C ILE A 50 3.08 -7.11 -5.07
N GLU A 51 3.60 -8.28 -5.40
CA GLU A 51 5.02 -8.59 -5.24
C GLU A 51 5.87 -7.78 -6.23
N ALA A 52 5.43 -7.62 -7.48
CA ALA A 52 6.08 -6.72 -8.43
C ALA A 52 6.06 -5.27 -7.93
N TYR A 53 4.96 -4.82 -7.33
CA TYR A 53 4.87 -3.50 -6.71
C TYR A 53 5.85 -3.34 -5.54
N ARG A 54 5.99 -4.37 -4.69
CA ARG A 54 6.93 -4.40 -3.57
C ARG A 54 8.38 -4.28 -4.05
N ASN A 55 8.73 -4.94 -5.15
CA ASN A 55 10.07 -4.92 -5.74
C ASN A 55 10.42 -3.61 -6.46
N GLU A 56 9.47 -2.69 -6.62
CA GLU A 56 9.68 -1.39 -7.27
C GLU A 56 9.70 -0.23 -6.27
N PRO A 57 10.83 -0.01 -5.56
CA PRO A 57 10.91 1.00 -4.51
C PRO A 57 10.66 2.42 -5.01
N CYS A 58 10.90 2.69 -6.30
CA CYS A 58 10.59 3.97 -6.93
C CYS A 58 9.09 4.35 -6.88
N LEU A 59 8.19 3.39 -6.65
CA LEU A 59 6.75 3.63 -6.58
C LEU A 59 6.23 3.95 -5.18
N TRP A 60 6.94 3.54 -4.13
CA TRP A 60 6.42 3.60 -2.76
C TRP A 60 7.41 4.15 -1.72
N GLN A 61 8.73 4.10 -1.98
CA GLN A 61 9.74 4.54 -1.03
C GLN A 61 10.06 6.03 -1.14
N THR A 62 9.27 6.87 -0.49
CA THR A 62 9.39 8.34 -0.56
C THR A 62 10.74 8.89 -0.08
N LYS A 63 11.46 8.14 0.77
CA LYS A 63 12.78 8.52 1.32
C LYS A 63 13.92 8.34 0.30
N MET A 64 13.72 7.56 -0.76
CA MET A 64 14.76 7.30 -1.76
C MET A 64 14.74 8.35 -2.89
N LYS A 65 15.91 8.65 -3.46
CA LYS A 65 16.02 9.57 -4.61
C LYS A 65 15.24 9.04 -5.83
N GLU A 66 15.21 7.72 -5.97
CA GLU A 66 14.51 6.96 -7.00
C GLU A 66 13.01 7.28 -7.07
N TYR A 67 12.39 7.67 -5.95
CA TYR A 67 10.97 8.03 -5.91
C TYR A 67 10.65 9.30 -6.71
N HIS A 68 11.64 10.17 -6.91
CA HIS A 68 11.49 11.39 -7.70
C HIS A 68 11.85 11.18 -9.17
N ASP A 69 12.39 10.01 -9.54
CA ASP A 69 12.76 9.69 -10.91
C ASP A 69 11.53 9.24 -11.71
N ARG A 70 11.04 10.12 -12.60
CA ARG A 70 9.89 9.85 -13.46
C ARG A 70 10.12 8.66 -14.39
N ASN A 71 11.34 8.51 -14.92
CA ASN A 71 11.64 7.44 -15.87
C ASN A 71 11.62 6.07 -15.18
N LYS A 72 12.15 5.99 -13.95
CA LYS A 72 12.06 4.76 -13.14
C LYS A 72 10.61 4.41 -12.82
N LYS A 73 9.79 5.39 -12.46
CA LYS A 73 8.36 5.15 -12.17
C LYS A 73 7.58 4.68 -13.39
N ASP A 74 7.82 5.28 -14.55
CA ASP A 74 7.15 4.88 -15.78
C ASP A 74 7.60 3.47 -16.22
N ALA A 75 8.88 3.13 -16.05
CA ALA A 75 9.38 1.78 -16.29
C ALA A 75 8.76 0.75 -15.33
N ALA A 76 8.65 1.09 -14.04
CA ALA A 76 8.03 0.23 -13.03
C ALA A 76 6.54 0.00 -13.33
N TYR A 77 5.77 1.06 -13.59
CA TYR A 77 4.35 0.91 -13.95
C TYR A 77 4.13 0.11 -15.23
N ARG A 78 5.06 0.16 -16.20
CA ARG A 78 4.99 -0.69 -17.38
C ARG A 78 5.11 -2.18 -17.03
N ARG A 79 6.03 -2.56 -16.13
CA ARG A 79 6.16 -3.95 -15.65
C ARG A 79 4.88 -4.41 -14.94
N LEU A 80 4.32 -3.58 -14.07
CA LEU A 80 3.07 -3.91 -13.38
C LEU A 80 1.89 -4.02 -14.37
N LEU A 81 1.89 -3.21 -15.43
CA LEU A 81 0.89 -3.29 -16.49
C LEU A 81 0.97 -4.59 -17.28
N GLU A 82 2.18 -5.10 -17.55
CA GLU A 82 2.36 -6.40 -18.24
C GLU A 82 1.70 -7.55 -17.47
N ILE A 83 1.87 -7.57 -16.13
CA ILE A 83 1.21 -8.55 -15.27
C ILE A 83 -0.31 -8.35 -15.27
N TYR A 84 -0.76 -7.11 -15.14
CA TYR A 84 -2.19 -6.80 -15.07
C TYR A 84 -2.93 -7.06 -16.40
N LYS A 85 -2.23 -7.05 -17.54
CA LYS A 85 -2.80 -7.40 -18.84
C LYS A 85 -3.25 -8.84 -18.95
N SER A 86 -2.70 -9.75 -18.13
CA SER A 86 -3.18 -11.12 -18.00
C SER A 86 -4.58 -11.18 -17.35
N ILE A 87 -4.94 -10.17 -16.55
CA ILE A 87 -6.27 -10.01 -15.95
C ILE A 87 -7.20 -9.27 -16.92
N ASP A 88 -6.74 -8.17 -17.48
CA ASP A 88 -7.50 -7.33 -18.42
C ASP A 88 -6.60 -6.88 -19.56
N ALA A 89 -6.79 -7.49 -20.74
CA ALA A 89 -6.00 -7.18 -21.93
C ALA A 89 -6.12 -5.71 -22.40
N LYS A 90 -7.20 -5.02 -22.03
CA LYS A 90 -7.44 -3.60 -22.35
C LYS A 90 -6.93 -2.65 -21.27
N ALA A 91 -6.26 -3.16 -20.26
CA ALA A 91 -5.75 -2.34 -19.19
C ALA A 91 -4.74 -1.30 -19.69
N THR A 92 -4.86 -0.11 -19.11
CA THR A 92 -3.95 1.02 -19.29
C THR A 92 -3.21 1.28 -17.98
N ARG A 93 -2.07 1.96 -18.06
CA ARG A 93 -1.29 2.44 -16.90
C ARG A 93 -2.19 3.05 -15.82
N ASP A 94 -3.15 3.89 -16.20
CA ASP A 94 -4.03 4.58 -15.24
C ASP A 94 -4.94 3.63 -14.46
N ILE A 95 -5.37 2.53 -15.08
CA ILE A 95 -6.17 1.48 -14.42
C ILE A 95 -5.33 0.80 -13.35
N VAL A 96 -4.08 0.46 -13.66
CA VAL A 96 -3.14 -0.16 -12.72
C VAL A 96 -2.81 0.77 -11.56
N VAL A 97 -2.52 2.05 -11.85
CA VAL A 97 -2.29 3.07 -10.83
C VAL A 97 -3.50 3.19 -9.90
N LYS A 98 -4.72 3.29 -10.47
CA LYS A 98 -5.97 3.37 -9.70
C LYS A 98 -6.18 2.12 -8.85
N LYS A 99 -5.92 0.93 -9.41
CA LYS A 99 -6.04 -0.35 -8.69
C LYS A 99 -5.10 -0.40 -7.49
N ILE A 100 -3.83 -0.07 -7.67
CA ILE A 100 -2.85 -0.02 -6.57
C ILE A 100 -3.25 1.00 -5.53
N ASN A 101 -3.67 2.20 -5.94
CA ASN A 101 -4.08 3.24 -5.01
C ASN A 101 -5.31 2.84 -4.17
N ASN A 102 -6.27 2.13 -4.78
CA ASN A 102 -7.41 1.57 -4.08
C ASN A 102 -6.96 0.53 -3.03
N MET A 103 -6.07 -0.40 -3.42
CA MET A 103 -5.53 -1.41 -2.49
C MET A 103 -4.78 -0.77 -1.32
N ARG A 104 -3.94 0.25 -1.58
CA ARG A 104 -3.24 1.03 -0.55
C ARG A 104 -4.19 1.73 0.41
N THR A 105 -5.25 2.32 -0.12
CA THR A 105 -6.27 3.02 0.68
C THR A 105 -6.99 2.04 1.61
N SER A 106 -7.40 0.88 1.08
CA SER A 106 -8.03 -0.18 1.88
C SER A 106 -7.08 -0.73 2.95
N TYR A 107 -5.82 -0.97 2.60
CA TYR A 107 -4.78 -1.37 3.57
C TYR A 107 -4.63 -0.34 4.70
N LYS A 108 -4.53 0.96 4.36
CA LYS A 108 -4.39 2.03 5.36
C LYS A 108 -5.61 2.14 6.28
N LYS A 109 -6.82 1.99 5.74
CA LYS A 109 -8.06 1.93 6.55
C LYS A 109 -8.01 0.78 7.54
N GLU A 110 -7.60 -0.40 7.08
CA GLU A 110 -7.49 -1.59 7.92
C GLU A 110 -6.42 -1.40 9.00
N LEU A 111 -5.25 -0.88 8.64
CA LEU A 111 -4.17 -0.57 9.58
C LEU A 111 -4.61 0.43 10.67
N ASN A 112 -5.40 1.45 10.30
CA ASN A 112 -5.92 2.41 11.26
C ASN A 112 -6.88 1.77 12.27
N LYS A 113 -7.66 0.76 11.88
CA LYS A 113 -8.53 0.03 12.83
C LYS A 113 -7.71 -0.74 13.86
N ILE A 114 -6.63 -1.39 13.43
CA ILE A 114 -5.69 -2.09 14.32
C ILE A 114 -5.09 -1.09 15.32
N LYS A 115 -4.49 0.00 14.80
CA LYS A 115 -3.88 1.06 15.64
C LYS A 115 -4.89 1.70 16.61
N ALA A 116 -6.14 1.86 16.20
CA ALA A 116 -7.20 2.41 17.06
C ALA A 116 -7.61 1.44 18.18
N SER A 117 -7.66 0.14 17.88
CA SER A 117 -7.92 -0.92 18.85
C SER A 117 -6.79 -0.99 19.90
N GLU A 118 -5.53 -0.93 19.47
CA GLU A 118 -4.36 -0.87 20.37
C GLU A 118 -4.39 0.36 21.30
N LYS A 119 -4.73 1.54 20.75
CA LYS A 119 -4.72 2.80 21.52
C LYS A 119 -5.82 2.88 22.57
N SER A 120 -6.93 2.18 22.37
CA SER A 120 -8.11 2.27 23.26
C SER A 120 -7.91 1.53 24.59
N GLY A 121 -6.76 0.89 24.81
CA GLY A 121 -6.47 0.14 26.04
C GLY A 121 -7.36 -1.11 26.19
N ALA A 122 -7.94 -1.57 25.09
CA ALA A 122 -8.67 -2.82 25.03
C ALA A 122 -7.72 -3.96 25.46
N GLY A 123 -8.21 -4.88 26.29
CA GLY A 123 -7.41 -6.04 26.73
C GLY A 123 -6.89 -6.81 25.53
N SER A 124 -5.79 -7.55 25.69
CA SER A 124 -5.08 -8.28 24.60
C SER A 124 -5.98 -9.22 23.76
N ASP A 125 -7.20 -9.51 24.21
CA ASP A 125 -8.20 -10.36 23.56
C ASP A 125 -9.12 -9.60 22.57
N GLU A 126 -9.05 -8.26 22.52
CA GLU A 126 -9.90 -7.39 21.67
C GLU A 126 -9.14 -6.72 20.51
N ILE A 127 -7.90 -7.13 20.24
CA ILE A 127 -7.11 -6.53 19.14
C ILE A 127 -7.73 -6.87 17.79
N TYR A 128 -8.11 -5.84 17.04
CA TYR A 128 -8.75 -5.99 15.73
C TYR A 128 -7.86 -6.78 14.75
N THR A 129 -8.39 -7.90 14.24
CA THR A 129 -7.71 -8.72 13.23
C THR A 129 -8.08 -8.27 11.81
N PRO A 130 -7.09 -8.03 10.91
CA PRO A 130 -7.36 -7.65 9.53
C PRO A 130 -8.15 -8.70 8.75
N LYS A 131 -9.19 -8.27 8.05
CA LYS A 131 -10.00 -9.15 7.18
C LYS A 131 -9.51 -9.18 5.72
N LEU A 132 -8.58 -8.28 5.37
CA LEU A 132 -8.01 -8.21 4.02
C LEU A 132 -7.05 -9.38 3.77
N TRP A 133 -7.33 -10.23 2.78
CA TRP A 133 -6.48 -11.38 2.45
C TRP A 133 -5.05 -10.97 2.05
N TYR A 134 -4.90 -9.84 1.34
CA TYR A 134 -3.60 -9.28 0.93
C TYR A 134 -2.97 -8.37 1.99
N PHE A 135 -3.54 -8.28 3.20
CA PHE A 135 -3.04 -7.37 4.22
C PHE A 135 -1.56 -7.60 4.53
N LYS A 136 -1.17 -8.87 4.71
CA LYS A 136 0.21 -9.28 4.99
C LYS A 136 1.18 -8.86 3.88
N LEU A 137 0.74 -8.88 2.62
CA LEU A 137 1.56 -8.50 1.47
C LEU A 137 1.87 -7.00 1.42
N PHE A 138 1.05 -6.15 2.03
CA PHE A 138 1.26 -4.69 2.06
C PHE A 138 1.99 -4.18 3.33
N THR A 139 2.37 -5.07 4.24
CA THR A 139 3.03 -4.73 5.51
C THR A 139 4.32 -3.92 5.34
N PHE A 140 5.05 -4.16 4.24
CA PHE A 140 6.29 -3.44 3.90
C PHE A 140 6.10 -1.91 3.79
N LEU A 141 4.88 -1.43 3.55
CA LEU A 141 4.60 0.01 3.52
C LEU A 141 4.75 0.67 4.90
N ASN A 142 4.53 -0.06 6.00
CA ASN A 142 4.63 0.48 7.36
C ASN A 142 6.05 0.32 7.95
N GLU A 143 6.82 -0.67 7.51
CA GLU A 143 8.22 -0.87 7.96
C GLU A 143 9.14 0.32 7.62
N GLN A 144 8.74 1.15 6.66
CA GLN A 144 9.43 2.41 6.36
C GLN A 144 9.17 3.53 7.37
N GLU A 145 8.04 3.49 8.07
CA GLU A 145 7.62 4.50 9.02
C GLU A 145 8.29 4.32 10.39
N THR A 146 8.76 3.10 10.71
CA THR A 146 9.53 2.86 11.92
C THR A 146 10.93 3.45 11.79
N PRO A 147 11.35 4.38 12.68
CA PRO A 147 12.74 4.79 12.75
C PRO A 147 13.59 3.56 13.03
N LYS A 148 14.58 3.26 12.19
CA LYS A 148 15.64 2.32 12.57
C LYS A 148 16.26 2.90 13.84
N THR A 149 16.19 2.15 14.93
CA THR A 149 16.81 2.53 16.20
C THR A 149 18.28 2.83 15.94
N SER A 150 18.68 4.07 16.20
CA SER A 150 20.08 4.47 16.12
C SER A 150 20.85 3.62 17.12
N ILE A 151 21.82 2.86 16.63
CA ILE A 151 22.78 2.14 17.46
C ILE A 151 23.61 3.23 18.14
N SER A 152 23.42 3.43 19.44
CA SER A 152 24.20 4.40 20.21
C SER A 152 25.63 3.87 20.38
N ASN A 153 26.61 4.53 19.78
CA ASN A 153 28.03 4.23 19.97
C ASN A 153 28.55 4.78 21.32
N LEU A 154 27.95 4.37 22.44
CA LEU A 154 28.53 4.61 23.76
C LEU A 154 29.27 3.33 24.15
N SER A 155 30.55 3.27 23.76
CA SER A 155 31.50 2.33 24.33
C SER A 155 31.90 2.89 25.70
N ASP A 156 31.33 2.34 26.77
CA ASP A 156 31.82 2.59 28.12
C ASP A 156 33.14 1.82 28.31
N GLU A 157 34.27 2.51 28.16
CA GLU A 157 35.56 2.01 28.65
C GLU A 157 35.68 2.30 30.14
N ASP A 158 35.22 1.37 30.98
CA ASP A 158 35.61 1.28 32.38
C ASP A 158 36.61 0.12 32.56
N GLY A 159 37.89 0.48 32.59
CA GLY A 159 39.01 -0.40 32.89
C GLY A 159 39.74 0.11 34.13
N ASN A 160 39.18 -0.19 35.29
CA ASN A 160 39.77 0.03 36.61
C ASN A 160 41.08 -0.78 36.78
N GLU A 161 42.24 -0.13 36.98
CA GLU A 161 43.43 -0.79 37.55
C GLU A 161 44.00 0.01 38.73
N VAL A 162 43.94 -0.62 39.90
CA VAL A 162 44.38 -0.13 41.19
C VAL A 162 45.85 -0.52 41.43
N ARG A 163 46.72 0.49 41.57
CA ARG A 163 47.92 0.58 42.43
C ARG A 163 48.70 -0.71 42.72
N LEU A 164 49.99 -0.74 42.33
CA LEU A 164 51.08 -1.16 43.22
C LEU A 164 52.33 -0.27 43.03
N LYS A 165 52.63 0.55 44.04
CA LYS A 165 53.99 1.01 44.32
C LYS A 165 54.80 -0.20 44.75
N LEU A 166 56.04 -0.35 44.29
CA LEU A 166 57.12 -0.96 45.06
C LEU A 166 58.48 -0.60 44.45
N ASN A 167 59.24 0.15 45.27
CA ASN A 167 60.68 0.40 45.34
C ASN A 167 61.41 1.03 44.15
#